data_AF-A0A382YHJ9-F1
#
_entry.id   AF-A0A382YHJ9-F1
#
_cell.length_a   1.000
_cell.length_b   1.000
_cell.length_c   1.000
_cell.angle_alpha   90.00
_cell.angle_beta   90.00
_cell.angle_gamma   90.00
#
_symmetry.space_group_name_H-M   'P 1'
#
loop_
_entity.id
_entity.type
_entity.pdbx_description
1 polymer ?
#
loop_
_entity_poly.entity_id
_entity_poly.type
_entity_poly.pdbx_seq_one_letter_code
_entity_poly.pdbx_strand_id
1 'polypeptide(L)'
;TNDSTPDYTFSSDEAGTITYGGSCSSTTTSAIVGNNTITLVSLNEGTYKKCKITVTDSAGNSVTLNIGSFVIDSTAPILAEVAAVTTPDNETIPNYTFSSTEAGTITYGGSCTSSTTSASSGNNAITFNTLSNGIYDNCTVMVTDNASNSSSNLPVSTFTVDNTTISSSASDNSTVAFGQTYQYQLTTTGTYSGTITYSLSNQPDNMTISSSGLIEWTPTKASQITTHSNITITITTASGYVLTQTYDLTVTGTCVSGNVLAI
;
A
#
# COMPACT_ATOMS: atom_id res chain seq x y z
N THR A 1 -6.34 14.26 25.84
CA THR A 1 -5.31 15.26 25.52
C THR A 1 -3.97 14.62 25.75
N ASN A 2 -3.01 14.89 24.89
CA ASN A 2 -1.62 14.47 25.03
C ASN A 2 -0.78 15.38 25.93
N ASP A 3 -1.35 16.49 26.39
CA ASP A 3 -0.77 17.35 27.41
C ASP A 3 -1.01 16.76 28.80
N SER A 4 0.06 16.31 29.47
CA SER A 4 0.01 15.81 30.85
C SER A 4 -0.21 16.91 31.91
N THR A 5 -0.12 18.19 31.53
CA THR A 5 -0.25 19.36 32.41
C THR A 5 -1.35 20.32 31.92
N PRO A 6 -2.60 19.85 31.74
CA PRO A 6 -3.62 20.65 31.07
C PRO A 6 -3.99 21.90 31.88
N ASP A 7 -4.26 22.97 31.15
CA ASP A 7 -4.77 24.22 31.71
C ASP A 7 -6.28 24.16 31.98
N TYR A 8 -6.71 24.83 33.05
CA TYR A 8 -8.11 25.10 33.35
C TYR A 8 -8.32 26.58 33.62
N THR A 9 -9.27 27.18 32.90
CA THR A 9 -9.61 28.61 33.05
C THR A 9 -11.01 28.76 33.67
N PHE A 10 -11.12 29.65 34.65
CA PHE A 10 -12.37 30.01 35.32
C PHE A 10 -12.40 31.51 35.61
N SER A 11 -13.55 32.05 36.00
CA SER A 11 -13.70 33.44 36.42
C SER A 11 -14.12 33.51 37.89
N SER A 12 -13.65 34.55 38.59
CA SER A 12 -14.01 34.84 39.98
C SER A 12 -14.47 36.30 40.08
N ASP A 13 -15.53 36.56 40.82
CA ASP A 13 -16.00 37.92 41.14
C ASP A 13 -15.18 38.56 42.27
N GLU A 14 -14.60 37.74 43.14
CA GLU A 14 -13.72 38.16 44.22
C GLU A 14 -12.35 37.47 44.16
N ALA A 15 -11.34 38.10 44.76
CA ALA A 15 -10.04 37.45 44.96
C ALA A 15 -10.13 36.45 46.12
N GLY A 16 -9.40 35.33 46.02
CA GLY A 16 -9.51 34.25 47.00
C GLY A 16 -8.37 33.24 46.95
N THR A 17 -8.39 32.30 47.87
CA THR A 17 -7.47 31.14 47.89
C THR A 17 -8.09 29.99 47.11
N ILE A 18 -7.29 29.34 46.26
CA ILE A 18 -7.69 28.15 45.50
C ILE A 18 -7.25 26.91 46.28
N THR A 19 -8.18 25.99 46.48
CA THR A 19 -7.89 24.63 46.96
C THR A 19 -8.34 23.60 45.93
N TYR A 20 -7.69 22.45 45.92
CA TYR A 20 -7.89 21.40 44.93
C TYR A 20 -8.52 20.17 45.55
N GLY A 21 -9.44 19.54 44.81
CA GLY A 21 -10.11 18.31 45.21
C GLY A 21 -10.04 17.23 44.14
N GLY A 22 -10.10 15.97 44.57
CA GLY A 22 -9.99 14.80 43.70
C GLY A 22 -8.55 14.39 43.44
N SER A 23 -8.23 14.04 42.20
CA SER A 23 -6.89 13.57 41.77
C SER A 23 -6.09 14.64 41.02
N CYS A 24 -6.46 15.90 41.16
CA CYS A 24 -5.81 17.03 40.49
C CYS A 24 -5.24 18.00 41.51
N SER A 25 -4.12 18.64 41.16
CA SER A 25 -3.49 19.71 41.93
C SER A 25 -2.75 20.66 41.01
N SER A 26 -2.46 21.88 41.48
CA SER A 26 -1.60 22.86 40.82
C SER A 26 -0.80 23.63 41.87
N THR A 27 0.27 24.30 41.44
CA THR A 27 1.04 25.23 42.28
C THR A 27 0.33 26.58 42.45
N THR A 28 -0.66 26.91 41.61
CA THR A 28 -1.40 28.17 41.70
C THR A 28 -2.43 28.08 42.84
N THR A 29 -2.24 28.86 43.91
CA THR A 29 -3.13 28.80 45.10
C THR A 29 -3.95 30.07 45.32
N SER A 30 -3.92 31.02 44.38
CA SER A 30 -4.61 32.31 44.53
C SER A 30 -5.41 32.63 43.26
N ALA A 31 -6.64 33.08 43.45
CA ALA A 31 -7.51 33.61 42.43
C ALA A 31 -7.58 35.14 42.52
N ILE A 32 -7.61 35.81 41.38
CA ILE A 32 -7.90 37.24 41.24
C ILE A 32 -9.34 37.46 40.75
N VAL A 33 -9.83 38.68 40.89
CA VAL A 33 -11.07 39.11 40.24
C VAL A 33 -10.90 39.04 38.72
N GLY A 34 -11.88 38.46 38.03
CA GLY A 34 -11.87 38.21 36.60
C GLY A 34 -11.35 36.83 36.24
N ASN A 35 -10.69 36.71 35.09
CA ASN A 35 -10.25 35.43 34.54
C ASN A 35 -8.99 34.92 35.25
N ASN A 36 -9.02 33.64 35.59
CA ASN A 36 -7.95 32.90 36.23
C ASN A 36 -7.64 31.67 35.39
N THR A 37 -6.36 31.42 35.12
CA THR A 37 -5.90 30.18 34.47
C THR A 37 -4.95 29.47 35.42
N ILE A 38 -5.20 28.18 35.62
CA ILE A 38 -4.34 27.28 36.40
C ILE A 38 -3.77 26.21 35.46
N THR A 39 -2.53 25.82 35.68
CA THR A 39 -1.90 24.68 34.99
C THR A 39 -1.83 23.53 35.99
N LEU A 40 -2.45 22.40 35.68
CA LEU A 40 -2.37 21.24 36.57
C LEU A 40 -0.94 20.69 36.60
N VAL A 41 -0.52 20.16 37.75
CA VAL A 41 0.74 19.39 37.81
C VAL A 41 0.65 18.19 36.88
N SER A 42 1.81 17.64 36.50
CA SER A 42 1.85 16.49 35.60
C SER A 42 0.98 15.34 36.14
N LEU A 43 0.03 14.93 35.31
CA LEU A 43 -0.94 13.89 35.55
C LEU A 43 -0.53 12.64 34.77
N ASN A 44 -0.72 11.47 35.39
CA ASN A 44 -0.49 10.20 34.72
C ASN A 44 -1.59 9.91 33.70
N GLU A 45 -1.30 8.97 32.80
CA GLU A 45 -2.27 8.32 31.93
C GLU A 45 -3.55 7.93 32.66
N GLY A 46 -4.70 8.32 32.10
CA GLY A 46 -6.00 7.89 32.62
C GLY A 46 -7.13 8.91 32.53
N THR A 47 -8.30 8.49 33.01
CA THR A 47 -9.52 9.30 33.00
C THR A 47 -9.73 10.04 34.32
N TYR A 48 -9.83 11.35 34.26
CA TYR A 48 -10.04 12.25 35.39
C TYR A 48 -11.48 12.77 35.38
N LYS A 49 -12.30 12.33 36.35
CA LYS A 49 -13.74 12.71 36.45
C LYS A 49 -14.09 13.49 37.72
N LYS A 50 -13.18 13.53 38.69
CA LYS A 50 -13.45 14.03 40.05
C LYS A 50 -12.63 15.26 40.41
N CYS A 51 -11.98 15.87 39.44
CA CYS A 51 -11.15 17.04 39.67
C CYS A 51 -12.02 18.27 39.93
N LYS A 52 -11.70 18.98 41.00
CA LYS A 52 -12.44 20.16 41.45
C LYS A 52 -11.48 21.23 41.91
N ILE A 53 -11.92 22.47 41.79
CA ILE A 53 -11.31 23.62 42.47
C ILE A 53 -12.33 24.24 43.41
N THR A 54 -11.89 24.74 44.54
CA THR A 54 -12.70 25.54 45.46
C THR A 54 -11.99 26.86 45.69
N VAL A 55 -12.67 27.96 45.40
CA VAL A 55 -12.17 29.32 45.67
C VAL A 55 -12.83 29.82 46.94
N THR A 56 -12.03 30.26 47.91
CA THR A 56 -12.50 30.80 49.18
C THR A 56 -12.04 32.26 49.31
N ASP A 57 -12.99 33.17 49.52
CA ASP A 57 -12.69 34.60 49.73
C ASP A 57 -12.10 34.88 51.12
N SER A 58 -11.78 36.14 51.40
CA SER A 58 -11.25 36.57 52.72
C SER A 58 -12.29 36.51 53.87
N ALA A 59 -13.58 36.49 53.54
CA ALA A 59 -14.68 36.38 54.49
C ALA A 59 -15.04 34.90 54.82
N GLY A 60 -14.43 33.95 54.09
CA GLY A 60 -14.64 32.51 54.23
C GLY A 60 -15.73 31.93 53.32
N ASN A 61 -16.37 32.72 52.45
CA ASN A 61 -17.34 32.17 51.49
C ASN A 61 -16.60 31.35 50.43
N SER A 62 -17.14 30.19 50.07
CA SER A 62 -16.47 29.27 49.17
C SER A 62 -17.38 28.79 48.05
N VAL A 63 -16.86 28.77 46.82
CA VAL A 63 -17.52 28.19 45.65
C VAL A 63 -16.65 27.08 45.09
N THR A 64 -17.27 25.92 44.83
CA THR A 64 -16.59 24.77 44.22
C THR A 64 -17.00 24.61 42.77
N LEU A 65 -16.03 24.53 41.88
CA LEU A 65 -16.19 24.25 40.46
C LEU A 65 -15.62 22.86 40.13
N ASN A 66 -16.34 22.10 39.31
CA ASN A 66 -15.82 20.85 38.77
C ASN A 66 -14.98 21.17 37.52
N ILE A 67 -13.75 20.67 37.48
CA ILE A 67 -13.01 20.55 36.23
C ILE A 67 -13.69 19.40 35.47
N GLY A 68 -14.27 19.71 34.31
CA GLY A 68 -15.00 18.73 33.49
C GLY A 68 -14.17 17.45 33.26
N SER A 69 -14.82 16.33 32.91
CA SER A 69 -14.07 15.08 32.73
C SER A 69 -13.12 15.16 31.54
N PHE A 70 -11.88 14.71 31.72
CA PHE A 70 -10.88 14.64 30.66
C PHE A 70 -10.07 13.34 30.75
N VAL A 71 -9.35 13.02 29.68
CA VAL A 71 -8.42 11.89 29.60
C VAL A 71 -7.04 12.45 29.31
N ILE A 72 -6.06 12.03 30.11
CA ILE A 72 -4.65 12.18 29.80
C ILE A 72 -4.26 10.91 29.04
N ASP A 73 -3.81 11.13 27.82
CA ASP A 73 -3.35 10.11 26.91
C ASP A 73 -2.17 10.66 26.11
N SER A 74 -0.96 10.29 26.49
CA SER A 74 0.30 10.69 25.86
C SER A 74 0.98 9.53 25.12
N THR A 75 0.30 8.39 25.01
CA THR A 75 0.84 7.20 24.35
C THR A 75 0.54 7.28 22.87
N ALA A 76 1.57 7.22 22.03
CA ALA A 76 1.38 7.18 20.60
C ALA A 76 0.98 5.76 20.13
N PRO A 77 0.17 5.65 19.06
CA PRO A 77 -0.08 4.36 18.42
C PRO A 77 1.24 3.72 17.95
N ILE A 78 1.35 2.40 18.11
CA ILE A 78 2.44 1.60 17.56
C ILE A 78 1.91 0.85 16.35
N LEU A 79 2.62 0.97 15.23
CA LEU A 79 2.24 0.34 13.97
C LEU A 79 3.18 -0.81 13.59
N ALA A 80 2.63 -1.82 12.92
CA ALA A 80 3.42 -2.88 12.30
C ALA A 80 2.80 -3.36 10.98
N GLU A 81 3.62 -3.65 9.99
CA GLU A 81 3.18 -4.26 8.73
C GLU A 81 2.70 -5.71 8.98
N VAL A 82 1.53 -6.05 8.43
CA VAL A 82 0.91 -7.38 8.59
C VAL A 82 0.88 -8.12 7.27
N ALA A 83 0.54 -7.44 6.18
CA ALA A 83 0.59 -7.97 4.82
C ALA A 83 1.12 -6.88 3.87
N ALA A 84 2.30 -7.12 3.33
CA ALA A 84 2.92 -6.27 2.33
C ALA A 84 2.17 -6.34 0.99
N VAL A 85 2.39 -5.32 0.15
CA VAL A 85 1.98 -5.36 -1.26
C VAL A 85 2.78 -6.46 -1.96
N THR A 86 2.13 -7.24 -2.83
CA THR A 86 2.82 -8.24 -3.66
C THR A 86 3.78 -7.53 -4.63
N THR A 87 4.94 -8.10 -4.91
CA THR A 87 5.90 -7.47 -5.82
C THR A 87 6.54 -8.49 -6.77
N PRO A 88 6.51 -8.25 -8.10
CA PRO A 88 5.71 -7.21 -8.77
C PRO A 88 4.19 -7.41 -8.58
N ASP A 89 3.45 -6.32 -8.42
CA ASP A 89 1.97 -6.29 -8.42
C ASP A 89 1.48 -6.04 -9.85
N ASN A 90 0.62 -6.90 -10.35
CA ASN A 90 0.07 -6.76 -11.71
C ASN A 90 -1.23 -5.96 -11.75
N GLU A 91 -1.74 -5.54 -10.58
CA GLU A 91 -2.85 -4.61 -10.45
C GLU A 91 -2.32 -3.21 -10.15
N THR A 92 -3.06 -2.19 -10.59
CA THR A 92 -2.70 -0.78 -10.33
C THR A 92 -3.32 -0.25 -9.04
N ILE A 93 -4.04 -1.08 -8.27
CA ILE A 93 -4.70 -0.72 -7.01
C ILE A 93 -4.28 -1.68 -5.88
N PRO A 94 -3.00 -1.62 -5.44
CA PRO A 94 -2.44 -2.61 -4.53
C PRO A 94 -3.13 -2.63 -3.17
N ASN A 95 -3.27 -3.84 -2.61
CA ASN A 95 -3.80 -4.05 -1.26
C ASN A 95 -2.66 -4.10 -0.24
N TYR A 96 -2.89 -3.52 0.93
CA TYR A 96 -1.93 -3.45 2.03
C TYR A 96 -2.62 -3.64 3.38
N THR A 97 -1.98 -4.32 4.32
CA THR A 97 -2.50 -4.45 5.69
C THR A 97 -1.42 -4.11 6.72
N PHE A 98 -1.76 -3.23 7.65
CA PHE A 98 -0.95 -2.93 8.83
C PHE A 98 -1.79 -3.10 10.10
N SER A 99 -1.13 -3.18 11.25
CA SER A 99 -1.77 -3.17 12.57
C SER A 99 -1.47 -1.88 13.31
N SER A 100 -2.40 -1.46 14.18
CA SER A 100 -2.24 -0.34 15.10
C SER A 100 -2.62 -0.77 16.51
N THR A 101 -1.90 -0.32 17.53
CA THR A 101 -2.30 -0.57 18.93
C THR A 101 -3.55 0.21 19.32
N GLU A 102 -3.83 1.32 18.64
CA GLU A 102 -4.92 2.24 18.95
C GLU A 102 -5.69 2.65 17.69
N ALA A 103 -6.94 3.07 17.88
CA ALA A 103 -7.71 3.68 16.80
C ALA A 103 -7.24 5.11 16.54
N GLY A 104 -7.39 5.59 15.31
CA GLY A 104 -6.95 6.94 14.97
C GLY A 104 -7.17 7.31 13.51
N THR A 105 -6.64 8.46 13.13
CA THR A 105 -6.64 8.97 11.75
C THR A 105 -5.38 8.54 11.03
N ILE A 106 -5.51 7.97 9.84
CA ILE A 106 -4.40 7.54 9.00
C ILE A 106 -3.88 8.72 8.18
N THR A 107 -2.57 8.91 8.16
CA THR A 107 -1.86 9.82 7.25
C THR A 107 -0.88 9.01 6.40
N TYR A 108 -0.90 9.25 5.09
CA TYR A 108 0.00 8.63 4.12
C TYR A 108 1.15 9.57 3.77
N GLY A 109 2.34 9.01 3.56
CA GLY A 109 3.51 9.72 3.08
C GLY A 109 4.14 9.04 1.87
N GLY A 110 5.01 9.78 1.18
CA GLY A 110 5.67 9.31 -0.05
C GLY A 110 4.75 9.31 -1.27
N SER A 111 4.90 8.29 -2.11
CA SER A 111 4.17 8.18 -3.39
C SER A 111 2.82 7.45 -3.28
N CYS A 112 2.47 6.93 -2.10
CA CYS A 112 1.24 6.16 -1.89
C CYS A 112 0.16 7.01 -1.20
N THR A 113 -1.10 6.82 -1.60
CA THR A 113 -2.28 7.42 -0.95
C THR A 113 -3.43 6.42 -0.97
N SER A 114 -4.39 6.54 -0.04
CA SER A 114 -5.64 5.78 -0.04
C SER A 114 -6.79 6.67 0.42
N SER A 115 -8.01 6.30 0.05
CA SER A 115 -9.25 6.93 0.54
C SER A 115 -9.58 6.54 1.98
N THR A 116 -9.02 5.44 2.49
CA THR A 116 -9.20 5.03 3.89
C THR A 116 -8.40 5.96 4.81
N THR A 117 -9.08 6.71 5.67
CA THR A 117 -8.45 7.69 6.59
C THR A 117 -8.60 7.34 8.06
N SER A 118 -9.17 6.19 8.40
CA SER A 118 -9.40 5.78 9.78
C SER A 118 -8.83 4.40 10.05
N ALA A 119 -8.09 4.29 11.14
CA ALA A 119 -7.58 3.04 11.69
C ALA A 119 -8.38 2.64 12.93
N SER A 120 -8.57 1.35 13.10
CA SER A 120 -9.00 0.71 14.34
C SER A 120 -7.78 0.11 15.05
N SER A 121 -7.90 -0.11 16.36
CA SER A 121 -6.97 -0.99 17.08
C SER A 121 -7.05 -2.41 16.48
N GLY A 122 -5.90 -3.04 16.26
CA GLY A 122 -5.78 -4.29 15.51
C GLY A 122 -5.43 -4.08 14.04
N ASN A 123 -5.84 -5.02 13.19
CA ASN A 123 -5.49 -5.03 11.76
C ASN A 123 -6.38 -4.08 10.95
N ASN A 124 -5.74 -3.35 10.03
CA ASN A 124 -6.33 -2.37 9.14
C ASN A 124 -5.94 -2.74 7.71
N ALA A 125 -6.90 -3.26 6.95
CA ALA A 125 -6.74 -3.52 5.52
C ALA A 125 -7.12 -2.26 4.74
N ILE A 126 -6.23 -1.84 3.84
CA ILE A 126 -6.43 -0.70 2.95
C ILE A 126 -6.12 -1.11 1.50
N THR A 127 -6.71 -0.38 0.57
CA THR A 127 -6.36 -0.43 -0.85
C THR A 127 -5.80 0.92 -1.23
N PHE A 128 -4.60 0.96 -1.81
CA PHE A 128 -4.04 2.20 -2.31
C PHE A 128 -4.84 2.69 -3.53
N ASN A 129 -4.84 4.01 -3.73
CA ASN A 129 -5.37 4.61 -4.95
C ASN A 129 -4.58 4.12 -6.16
N THR A 130 -5.11 4.33 -7.37
CA THR A 130 -4.46 3.89 -8.60
C THR A 130 -3.02 4.41 -8.71
N LEU A 131 -2.09 3.48 -8.85
CA LEU A 131 -0.66 3.69 -9.01
C LEU A 131 -0.24 3.39 -10.46
N SER A 132 0.69 4.18 -10.97
CA SER A 132 1.33 3.92 -12.27
C SER A 132 2.34 2.78 -12.15
N ASN A 133 2.74 2.20 -13.27
CA ASN A 133 3.84 1.25 -13.27
C ASN A 133 5.12 1.92 -12.76
N GLY A 134 5.83 1.25 -11.85
CA GLY A 134 7.04 1.78 -11.24
C GLY A 134 7.39 1.15 -9.90
N ILE A 135 8.54 1.56 -9.37
CA ILE A 135 9.05 1.14 -8.06
C ILE A 135 8.54 2.13 -7.00
N TYR A 136 8.02 1.59 -5.91
CA TYR A 136 7.50 2.32 -4.76
C TYR A 136 8.30 1.94 -3.52
N ASP A 137 9.27 2.78 -3.15
CA ASP A 137 10.23 2.55 -2.06
C ASP A 137 10.16 3.59 -0.94
N ASN A 138 9.27 4.57 -1.06
CA ASN A 138 9.18 5.73 -0.18
C ASN A 138 7.82 5.85 0.55
N CYS A 139 6.95 4.86 0.42
CA CYS A 139 5.60 4.92 0.98
C CYS A 139 5.62 4.71 2.49
N THR A 140 4.87 5.53 3.22
CA THR A 140 4.75 5.42 4.69
C THR A 140 3.31 5.57 5.16
N VAL A 141 3.00 4.94 6.29
CA VAL A 141 1.73 5.06 7.02
C VAL A 141 2.00 5.60 8.43
N MET A 142 1.20 6.57 8.87
CA MET A 142 1.22 7.09 10.24
C MET A 142 -0.22 7.10 10.77
N VAL A 143 -0.41 6.86 12.06
CA VAL A 143 -1.71 6.97 12.73
C VAL A 143 -1.61 7.99 13.86
N THR A 144 -2.55 8.92 13.90
CA THR A 144 -2.72 9.86 15.01
C THR A 144 -3.99 9.50 15.78
N ASP A 145 -3.87 9.25 17.08
CA ASP A 145 -5.01 8.89 17.94
C ASP A 145 -5.98 10.06 18.18
N ASN A 146 -6.99 9.82 19.03
CA ASN A 146 -7.96 10.84 19.43
C ASN A 146 -7.41 11.89 20.42
N ALA A 147 -6.28 11.63 21.06
CA ALA A 147 -5.59 12.54 21.96
C ALA A 147 -4.53 13.41 21.28
N SER A 148 -4.34 13.24 19.96
CA SER A 148 -3.33 13.86 19.10
C SER A 148 -1.91 13.31 19.26
N ASN A 149 -1.73 12.09 19.76
CA ASN A 149 -0.44 11.40 19.68
C ASN A 149 -0.29 10.75 18.31
N SER A 150 0.82 11.05 17.64
CA SER A 150 1.16 10.46 16.35
C SER A 150 2.15 9.33 16.51
N SER A 151 1.89 8.21 15.84
CA SER A 151 2.86 7.12 15.71
C SER A 151 4.15 7.59 15.03
N SER A 152 5.20 6.79 15.14
CA SER A 152 6.28 6.86 14.15
C SER A 152 5.75 6.46 12.76
N ASN A 153 6.41 6.92 11.69
CA ASN A 153 6.08 6.48 10.33
C ASN A 153 6.43 4.99 10.17
N LEU A 154 5.44 4.18 9.82
CA LEU A 154 5.61 2.80 9.37
C LEU A 154 5.99 2.83 7.88
N PRO A 155 7.21 2.42 7.48
CA PRO A 155 7.51 2.23 6.06
C PRO A 155 6.69 1.05 5.51
N VAL A 156 6.13 1.24 4.32
CA VAL A 156 5.57 0.16 3.52
C VAL A 156 6.73 -0.54 2.82
N SER A 157 6.81 -1.87 2.93
CA SER A 157 7.82 -2.65 2.22
C SER A 157 7.85 -2.31 0.73
N THR A 158 9.05 -2.14 0.17
CA THR A 158 9.22 -1.76 -1.24
C THR A 158 8.50 -2.73 -2.17
N PHE A 159 7.75 -2.19 -3.12
CA PHE A 159 7.04 -2.98 -4.14
C PHE A 159 7.16 -2.33 -5.52
N THR A 160 6.88 -3.12 -6.55
CA THR A 160 6.83 -2.64 -7.93
C THR A 160 5.44 -2.90 -8.51
N VAL A 161 4.83 -1.88 -9.11
CA VAL A 161 3.62 -2.04 -9.91
C VAL A 161 4.04 -2.27 -11.36
N ASP A 162 3.58 -3.37 -11.95
CA ASP A 162 3.81 -3.73 -13.34
C ASP A 162 2.59 -4.47 -13.91
N ASN A 163 1.67 -3.69 -14.48
CA ASN A 163 0.46 -4.22 -15.11
C ASN A 163 0.65 -4.65 -16.57
N THR A 164 1.88 -4.97 -16.99
CA THR A 164 2.14 -5.39 -18.37
C THR A 164 1.24 -6.58 -18.74
N THR A 165 0.53 -6.49 -19.86
CA THR A 165 -0.29 -7.59 -20.37
C THR A 165 0.16 -7.99 -21.76
N ILE A 166 -0.07 -9.26 -22.10
CA ILE A 166 0.17 -9.76 -23.44
C ILE A 166 -1.08 -9.53 -24.28
N SER A 167 -0.88 -8.98 -25.47
CA SER A 167 -1.82 -9.01 -26.56
C SER A 167 -1.15 -9.69 -27.76
N SER A 168 -1.92 -10.37 -28.57
CA SER A 168 -1.42 -11.00 -29.78
C SER A 168 -2.29 -10.59 -30.95
N SER A 169 -1.67 -10.34 -32.10
CA SER A 169 -2.37 -9.84 -33.28
C SER A 169 -3.19 -10.89 -34.04
N ALA A 170 -3.16 -12.17 -33.67
CA ALA A 170 -3.83 -13.21 -34.45
C ALA A 170 -4.52 -14.28 -33.59
N SER A 171 -5.85 -14.29 -33.66
CA SER A 171 -6.71 -15.44 -33.36
C SER A 171 -6.73 -16.49 -34.49
N ASP A 172 -5.97 -16.30 -35.58
CA ASP A 172 -6.07 -17.12 -36.82
C ASP A 172 -4.78 -17.89 -37.22
N ASN A 173 -3.72 -17.86 -36.41
CA ASN A 173 -2.42 -18.47 -36.75
C ASN A 173 -2.15 -19.85 -36.12
N SER A 174 -3.19 -20.65 -35.89
CA SER A 174 -3.05 -22.03 -35.39
C SER A 174 -2.54 -23.01 -36.46
N THR A 175 -2.39 -22.57 -37.71
CA THR A 175 -1.92 -23.41 -38.82
C THR A 175 -0.91 -22.70 -39.73
N VAL A 176 0.01 -23.47 -40.32
CA VAL A 176 0.91 -23.02 -41.39
C VAL A 176 1.10 -24.14 -42.42
N ALA A 177 1.26 -23.80 -43.70
CA ALA A 177 1.58 -24.81 -44.72
C ALA A 177 3.08 -25.14 -44.73
N PHE A 178 3.43 -26.40 -45.00
CA PHE A 178 4.81 -26.85 -45.15
C PHE A 178 5.56 -25.98 -46.19
N GLY A 179 6.78 -25.53 -45.84
CA GLY A 179 7.59 -24.63 -46.67
C GLY A 179 7.21 -23.15 -46.64
N GLN A 180 6.08 -22.78 -46.03
CA GLN A 180 5.68 -21.37 -45.89
C GLN A 180 6.21 -20.77 -44.58
N THR A 181 6.56 -19.49 -44.60
CA THR A 181 6.97 -18.76 -43.40
C THR A 181 5.78 -18.48 -42.50
N TYR A 182 5.88 -18.94 -41.26
CA TYR A 182 5.05 -18.56 -40.14
C TYR A 182 5.60 -17.29 -39.49
N GLN A 183 4.74 -16.31 -39.26
CA GLN A 183 5.06 -15.10 -38.50
C GLN A 183 3.99 -14.89 -37.42
N TYR A 184 4.41 -14.63 -36.19
CA TYR A 184 3.52 -14.30 -35.08
C TYR A 184 4.12 -13.19 -34.23
N GLN A 185 3.44 -12.05 -34.21
CA GLN A 185 3.88 -10.87 -33.47
C GLN A 185 3.18 -10.81 -32.12
N LEU A 186 3.95 -10.91 -31.05
CA LEU A 186 3.48 -10.55 -29.71
C LEU A 186 3.55 -9.04 -29.53
N THR A 187 2.53 -8.48 -28.90
CA THR A 187 2.51 -7.08 -28.48
C THR A 187 2.22 -7.01 -26.99
N THR A 188 3.04 -6.29 -26.23
CA THR A 188 2.74 -6.01 -24.83
C THR A 188 2.00 -4.69 -24.72
N THR A 189 1.01 -4.62 -23.85
CA THR A 189 0.37 -3.37 -23.42
C THR A 189 0.68 -3.12 -21.95
N GLY A 190 0.61 -1.86 -21.52
CA GLY A 190 1.25 -1.45 -20.28
C GLY A 190 2.74 -1.24 -20.52
N THR A 191 3.23 -0.06 -20.14
CA THR A 191 4.65 0.29 -20.25
C THR A 191 5.25 0.23 -18.87
N TYR A 192 6.13 -0.75 -18.64
CA TYR A 192 7.11 -0.70 -17.58
C TYR A 192 8.42 -0.20 -18.19
N SER A 193 9.12 0.71 -17.50
CA SER A 193 10.39 1.23 -18.00
C SER A 193 11.47 0.14 -17.95
N GLY A 194 12.12 -0.12 -19.08
CA GLY A 194 13.24 -1.04 -19.18
C GLY A 194 13.11 -2.06 -20.30
N THR A 195 14.02 -3.04 -20.29
CA THR A 195 14.09 -4.08 -21.33
C THR A 195 13.08 -5.18 -21.06
N ILE A 196 12.32 -5.55 -22.09
CA ILE A 196 11.51 -6.76 -22.10
C ILE A 196 12.31 -7.86 -22.77
N THR A 197 12.31 -9.05 -22.17
CA THR A 197 12.96 -10.24 -22.72
C THR A 197 11.91 -11.26 -23.15
N TYR A 198 12.14 -11.86 -24.31
CA TYR A 198 11.28 -12.86 -24.91
C TYR A 198 12.04 -14.17 -25.04
N SER A 199 11.39 -15.28 -24.72
CA SER A 199 11.95 -16.62 -24.93
C SER A 199 10.88 -17.61 -25.35
N LEU A 200 11.32 -18.64 -26.07
CA LEU A 200 10.50 -19.78 -26.46
C LEU A 200 10.97 -21.02 -25.72
N SER A 201 10.01 -21.84 -25.33
CA SER A 201 10.24 -23.21 -24.91
C SER A 201 9.24 -24.16 -25.59
N ASN A 202 9.66 -25.41 -25.78
CA ASN A 202 8.89 -26.44 -26.48
C ASN A 202 8.51 -26.07 -27.94
N GLN A 203 9.33 -25.23 -28.57
CA GLN A 203 9.20 -24.83 -29.97
C GLN A 203 9.79 -25.87 -30.93
N PRO A 204 9.33 -25.94 -32.18
CA PRO A 204 9.96 -26.75 -33.23
C PRO A 204 11.40 -26.29 -33.54
N ASP A 205 12.22 -27.21 -34.07
CA ASP A 205 13.57 -26.88 -34.57
C ASP A 205 13.56 -25.64 -35.47
N ASN A 206 14.50 -24.73 -35.20
CA ASN A 206 14.74 -23.47 -35.93
C ASN A 206 13.62 -22.43 -35.84
N MET A 207 12.61 -22.60 -34.97
CA MET A 207 11.69 -21.51 -34.62
C MET A 207 12.42 -20.51 -33.71
N THR A 208 12.35 -19.23 -34.04
CA THR A 208 13.02 -18.16 -33.30
C THR A 208 12.01 -17.11 -32.84
N ILE A 209 12.39 -16.34 -31.80
CA ILE A 209 11.69 -15.13 -31.37
C ILE A 209 12.71 -13.99 -31.32
N SER A 210 12.36 -12.85 -31.92
CA SER A 210 13.21 -11.66 -31.90
C SER A 210 13.08 -10.90 -30.57
N SER A 211 13.96 -9.92 -30.35
CA SER A 211 13.84 -8.97 -29.23
C SER A 211 12.62 -8.05 -29.31
N SER A 212 11.97 -7.98 -30.47
CA SER A 212 10.71 -7.26 -30.68
C SER A 212 9.48 -8.15 -30.51
N GLY A 213 9.64 -9.41 -30.08
CA GLY A 213 8.53 -10.35 -29.91
C GLY A 213 7.98 -10.93 -31.22
N LEU A 214 8.73 -10.84 -32.33
CA LEU A 214 8.36 -11.47 -33.59
C LEU A 214 8.86 -12.91 -33.59
N ILE A 215 7.93 -13.87 -33.62
CA ILE A 215 8.23 -15.28 -33.87
C ILE A 215 8.28 -15.51 -35.37
N GLU A 216 9.35 -16.15 -35.84
CA GLU A 216 9.50 -16.55 -37.24
C GLU A 216 9.89 -18.03 -37.33
N TRP A 217 9.31 -18.72 -38.30
CA TRP A 217 9.63 -20.12 -38.56
C TRP A 217 9.24 -20.56 -39.96
N THR A 218 10.03 -21.44 -40.58
CA THR A 218 9.67 -22.11 -41.83
C THR A 218 9.89 -23.62 -41.65
N PRO A 219 8.83 -24.46 -41.67
CA PRO A 219 8.99 -25.91 -41.61
C PRO A 219 9.69 -26.42 -42.88
N THR A 220 10.81 -27.12 -42.70
CA THR A 220 11.70 -27.62 -43.77
C THR A 220 11.87 -29.14 -43.77
N LYS A 221 11.44 -29.84 -42.72
CA LYS A 221 11.53 -31.30 -42.60
C LYS A 221 10.14 -31.93 -42.61
N ALA A 222 9.98 -33.10 -43.25
CA ALA A 222 8.72 -33.84 -43.24
C ALA A 222 8.23 -34.19 -41.82
N SER A 223 9.15 -34.42 -40.87
CA SER A 223 8.83 -34.66 -39.45
C SER A 223 8.19 -33.45 -38.74
N GLN A 224 8.24 -32.26 -39.35
CA GLN A 224 7.60 -31.06 -38.82
C GLN A 224 6.14 -30.92 -39.28
N ILE A 225 5.66 -31.76 -40.21
CA ILE A 225 4.25 -31.80 -40.67
C ILE A 225 3.40 -32.54 -39.62
N THR A 226 3.14 -31.85 -38.52
CA THR A 226 2.37 -32.34 -37.36
C THR A 226 1.79 -31.14 -36.61
N THR A 227 0.96 -31.40 -35.61
CA THR A 227 0.66 -30.42 -34.57
C THR A 227 1.81 -30.38 -33.56
N HIS A 228 2.35 -29.19 -33.36
CA HIS A 228 3.29 -28.86 -32.29
C HIS A 228 2.49 -28.21 -31.16
N SER A 229 2.27 -28.96 -30.09
CA SER A 229 1.44 -28.51 -28.97
C SER A 229 2.27 -27.88 -27.86
N ASN A 230 1.65 -26.98 -27.09
CA ASN A 230 2.23 -26.32 -25.92
C ASN A 230 3.51 -25.52 -26.23
N ILE A 231 3.58 -24.86 -27.37
CA ILE A 231 4.64 -23.88 -27.63
C ILE A 231 4.45 -22.76 -26.62
N THR A 232 5.45 -22.53 -25.79
CA THR A 232 5.35 -21.59 -24.66
C THR A 232 6.23 -20.39 -24.92
N ILE A 233 5.61 -19.22 -24.88
CA ILE A 233 6.27 -17.92 -24.94
C ILE A 233 6.35 -17.38 -23.52
N THR A 234 7.55 -17.06 -23.07
CA THR A 234 7.78 -16.41 -21.78
C THR A 234 8.29 -15.00 -22.02
N ILE A 235 7.59 -14.03 -21.43
CA ILE A 235 7.95 -12.63 -21.42
C ILE A 235 8.37 -12.28 -19.99
N THR A 236 9.56 -11.70 -19.83
CA THR A 236 10.00 -11.15 -18.54
C THR A 236 10.30 -9.68 -18.71
N THR A 237 9.60 -8.84 -17.94
CA THR A 237 9.82 -7.40 -17.92
C THR A 237 11.03 -7.04 -17.04
N ALA A 238 11.47 -5.79 -17.10
CA ALA A 238 12.58 -5.31 -16.27
C ALA A 238 12.27 -5.28 -14.76
N SER A 239 10.99 -5.33 -14.36
CA SER A 239 10.60 -5.46 -12.95
C SER A 239 10.80 -6.90 -12.42
N GLY A 240 11.03 -7.86 -13.31
CA GLY A 240 10.97 -9.28 -13.01
C GLY A 240 9.56 -9.88 -13.11
N TYR A 241 8.56 -9.13 -13.57
CA TYR A 241 7.23 -9.67 -13.83
C TYR A 241 7.27 -10.63 -15.01
N VAL A 242 6.74 -11.84 -14.81
CA VAL A 242 6.76 -12.93 -15.79
C VAL A 242 5.36 -13.19 -16.30
N LEU A 243 5.20 -13.12 -17.61
CA LEU A 243 3.97 -13.47 -18.32
C LEU A 243 4.25 -14.67 -19.23
N THR A 244 3.27 -15.58 -19.33
CA THR A 244 3.37 -16.76 -20.18
C THR A 244 2.16 -16.87 -21.10
N GLN A 245 2.41 -17.20 -22.37
CA GLN A 245 1.38 -17.56 -23.33
C GLN A 245 1.71 -18.91 -23.94
N THR A 246 0.72 -19.79 -24.03
CA THR A 246 0.86 -21.11 -24.64
C THR A 246 -0.07 -21.25 -25.83
N TYR A 247 0.42 -21.85 -26.91
CA TYR A 247 -0.40 -22.11 -28.10
C TYR A 247 0.05 -23.38 -28.83
N ASP A 248 -0.83 -23.86 -29.70
CA ASP A 248 -0.59 -25.00 -30.59
C ASP A 248 -0.45 -24.51 -32.04
N LEU A 249 0.48 -25.10 -32.78
CA LEU A 249 0.71 -24.80 -34.20
C LEU A 249 0.66 -26.09 -35.03
N THR A 250 -0.29 -26.16 -35.96
CA THR A 250 -0.44 -27.29 -36.88
C THR A 250 0.20 -27.00 -38.24
N VAL A 251 1.13 -27.85 -38.66
CA VAL A 251 1.70 -27.79 -40.00
C VAL A 251 0.91 -28.69 -40.94
N THR A 252 0.43 -28.13 -42.05
CA THR A 252 -0.36 -28.84 -43.07
C THR A 252 0.40 -28.97 -44.39
N GLY A 253 -0.05 -29.88 -45.25
CA GLY A 253 0.55 -30.11 -46.57
C GLY A 253 1.30 -31.44 -46.66
N THR A 254 2.12 -31.58 -47.70
CA THR A 254 2.90 -32.79 -47.94
C THR A 254 4.34 -32.43 -48.27
N CYS A 255 5.29 -33.26 -47.83
CA CYS A 255 6.67 -33.19 -48.25
C CYS A 255 6.86 -34.23 -49.37
N VAL A 256 6.96 -33.78 -50.62
CA VAL A 256 7.29 -34.69 -51.74
C VAL A 256 8.81 -34.80 -51.81
N SER A 257 9.37 -35.96 -51.48
CA SER A 257 10.77 -36.24 -51.77
C SER A 257 10.95 -36.23 -53.28
N GLY A 258 11.70 -35.28 -53.82
CA GLY A 258 12.10 -35.32 -55.22
C GLY A 258 12.81 -36.63 -55.51
N ASN A 259 12.32 -37.38 -56.50
CA ASN A 259 13.03 -38.53 -57.04
C ASN A 259 14.45 -38.06 -57.40
N VAL A 260 15.46 -38.63 -56.74
CA VAL A 260 16.81 -38.62 -57.28
C VAL A 260 16.73 -39.46 -58.55
N LEU A 261 16.61 -38.80 -59.70
CA LEU A 261 16.90 -39.40 -60.99
C LEU A 261 18.38 -39.80 -60.96
N ALA A 262 18.63 -41.05 -60.59
CA ALA A 262 19.90 -41.69 -60.87
C ALA A 262 20.04 -41.76 -62.40
N ILE A 263 20.98 -40.97 -62.92
CA ILE A 263 21.47 -41.10 -64.29
C ILE A 263 22.41 -42.32 -64.34
#